data_AF-A0A847MAQ3-F1
#
_entry.id   AF-A0A847MAQ3-F1
#
_cell.length_a   1.000
_cell.length_b   1.000
_cell.length_c   1.000
_cell.angle_alpha   90.00
_cell.angle_beta   90.00
_cell.angle_gamma   90.00
#
_symmetry.space_group_name_H-M   'P 1'
#
loop_
_entity.id
_entity.type
_entity.pdbx_description
1 polymer ?
#
loop_
_entity_poly.entity_id
_entity_poly.type
_entity_poly.pdbx_seq_one_letter_code
_entity_poly.pdbx_strand_id
1 'polypeptide(L)'
;MKRQRATKRLPETLTSDEVEALRATCTRSATGLRKRAMLEIMLGAGLRVSEVCALMPRDIDWQAGTIRVNWGKGGRDRVVPVSDETLAHLQVWQAKRTELKMSGRQPFFGGIRNGGKRTSPRTVQAMM
;
A
#
# COMPACT_ATOMS: atom_id res chain seq x y z
N MET A 1 -17.40 -22.31 -35.27
CA MET A 1 -16.52 -21.81 -34.18
C MET A 1 -17.30 -20.84 -33.29
N LYS A 2 -17.64 -21.21 -32.05
CA LYS A 2 -18.21 -20.31 -31.03
C LYS A 2 -17.25 -20.29 -29.83
N ARG A 3 -16.62 -19.14 -29.57
CA ARG A 3 -15.73 -18.93 -28.42
C ARG A 3 -16.61 -18.74 -27.19
N GLN A 4 -16.74 -19.78 -26.36
CA GLN A 4 -17.44 -19.69 -25.07
C GLN A 4 -16.76 -18.61 -24.22
N ARG A 5 -17.55 -17.61 -23.79
CA ARG A 5 -17.10 -16.64 -22.78
C ARG A 5 -16.93 -17.40 -21.47
N ALA A 6 -15.68 -17.56 -21.04
CA ALA A 6 -15.38 -18.10 -19.71
C ALA A 6 -16.17 -17.30 -18.67
N THR A 7 -16.91 -18.02 -17.82
CA THR A 7 -17.58 -17.45 -16.65
C THR A 7 -16.53 -16.74 -15.82
N LYS A 8 -16.63 -15.40 -15.71
CA LYS A 8 -15.75 -14.60 -14.85
C LYS A 8 -15.93 -15.11 -13.43
N ARG A 9 -14.95 -15.85 -12.90
CA ARG A 9 -14.89 -16.15 -11.46
C ARG A 9 -14.92 -14.82 -10.70
N LEU A 10 -15.73 -14.76 -9.66
CA LEU A 10 -15.72 -13.63 -8.75
C LEU A 10 -14.32 -13.52 -8.13
N PRO A 11 -13.84 -12.30 -7.80
CA PRO A 11 -12.58 -12.15 -7.10
C PRO A 11 -12.64 -12.96 -5.79
N GLU A 12 -11.68 -13.87 -5.60
CA GLU A 12 -11.52 -14.58 -4.34
C GLU A 12 -11.07 -13.57 -3.26
N THR A 13 -11.71 -13.62 -2.10
CA THR A 13 -11.36 -12.80 -0.94
C THR A 13 -10.47 -13.59 -0.01
N LEU A 14 -9.50 -12.93 0.61
CA LEU A 14 -8.65 -13.55 1.61
C LEU A 14 -9.46 -13.82 2.89
N THR A 15 -9.27 -15.01 3.46
CA THR A 15 -9.70 -15.36 4.82
C THR A 15 -8.84 -14.65 5.86
N SER A 16 -9.30 -14.61 7.12
CA SER A 16 -8.52 -14.03 8.22
C SER A 16 -7.17 -14.74 8.40
N ASP A 17 -7.15 -16.06 8.25
CA ASP A 17 -5.93 -16.86 8.40
C ASP A 17 -4.93 -16.60 7.27
N GLU A 18 -5.42 -16.43 6.04
CA GLU A 18 -4.57 -16.05 4.90
C GLU A 18 -3.99 -14.64 5.05
N VAL A 19 -4.78 -13.70 5.59
CA VAL A 19 -4.29 -12.36 5.94
C VAL A 19 -3.18 -12.45 6.98
N GLU A 20 -3.37 -13.25 8.03
CA GLU A 20 -2.37 -13.40 9.08
C GLU A 20 -1.11 -14.13 8.58
N ALA A 21 -1.26 -15.13 7.71
CA ALA A 21 -0.14 -15.77 7.05
C ALA A 21 0.66 -14.79 6.18
N LEU A 22 0.00 -13.92 5.40
CA LEU A 22 0.66 -12.87 4.61
C LEU A 22 1.41 -11.88 5.50
N ARG A 23 0.78 -11.47 6.60
CA ARG A 23 1.35 -10.61 7.64
C ARG A 23 2.61 -11.22 8.26
N ALA A 24 2.62 -12.53 8.52
CA ALA A 24 3.76 -13.25 9.08
C ALA A 24 4.97 -13.32 8.13
N THR A 25 4.76 -13.21 6.80
CA THR A 25 5.87 -13.13 5.83
C THR A 25 6.63 -11.79 5.88
N CYS A 26 6.06 -10.77 6.52
CA CYS A 26 6.65 -9.43 6.57
C CYS A 26 7.77 -9.36 7.63
N THR A 27 9.03 -9.38 7.18
CA THR A 27 10.20 -9.31 8.06
C THR A 27 10.45 -7.91 8.65
N ARG A 28 11.34 -7.81 9.64
CA ARG A 28 11.82 -6.53 10.20
C ARG A 28 12.78 -5.76 9.29
N SER A 29 13.11 -6.30 8.10
CA SER A 29 13.94 -5.62 7.12
C SER A 29 13.19 -4.41 6.53
N ALA A 30 13.91 -3.47 5.90
CA ALA A 30 13.28 -2.32 5.25
C ALA A 30 12.20 -2.74 4.22
N THR A 31 12.47 -3.78 3.43
CA THR A 31 11.49 -4.33 2.47
C THR A 31 10.29 -4.95 3.18
N GLY A 32 10.51 -5.68 4.28
CA GLY A 32 9.44 -6.31 5.05
C GLY A 32 8.54 -5.29 5.76
N LEU A 33 9.12 -4.26 6.38
CA LEU A 33 8.38 -3.13 6.96
C LEU A 33 7.55 -2.40 5.91
N ARG A 34 8.13 -2.17 4.72
CA ARG A 34 7.42 -1.59 3.58
C ARG A 34 6.24 -2.46 3.14
N LYS A 35 6.45 -3.78 3.01
CA LYS A 35 5.40 -4.76 2.65
C LYS A 35 4.28 -4.74 3.69
N ARG A 36 4.61 -4.76 4.98
CA ARG A 36 3.61 -4.72 6.06
C ARG A 36 2.76 -3.46 5.98
N ALA A 37 3.38 -2.29 5.87
CA ALA A 37 2.66 -1.03 5.77
C ALA A 37 1.78 -0.93 4.50
N MET A 38 2.22 -1.49 3.37
CA MET A 38 1.38 -1.60 2.16
C MET A 38 0.17 -2.50 2.38
N LEU A 39 0.35 -3.65 3.04
CA LEU A 39 -0.71 -4.61 3.28
C LEU A 39 -1.80 -4.00 4.17
N GLU A 40 -1.41 -3.34 5.26
CA GLU A 40 -2.37 -2.75 6.21
C GLU A 40 -3.21 -1.64 5.58
N ILE A 41 -2.65 -0.75 4.76
CA ILE A 41 -3.48 0.27 4.10
C ILE A 41 -4.40 -0.29 3.02
N MET A 42 -4.01 -1.41 2.40
CA MET A 42 -4.84 -2.05 1.39
C MET A 42 -6.01 -2.79 2.04
N LEU A 43 -5.76 -3.48 3.15
CA LEU A 43 -6.79 -4.20 3.90
C LEU A 43 -7.65 -3.27 4.76
N GLY A 44 -7.02 -2.38 5.53
CA GLY A 44 -7.67 -1.51 6.50
C GLY A 44 -8.34 -0.27 5.91
N ALA A 45 -7.73 0.34 4.88
CA ALA A 45 -8.25 1.57 4.26
C ALA A 45 -8.74 1.36 2.81
N GLY A 46 -8.65 0.14 2.28
CA GLY A 46 -9.17 -0.20 0.95
C GLY A 46 -8.46 0.50 -0.21
N LEU A 47 -7.20 0.91 -0.03
CA LEU A 47 -6.43 1.53 -1.11
C LEU A 47 -6.17 0.53 -2.23
N ARG A 48 -6.32 0.96 -3.47
CA ARG A 48 -5.94 0.16 -4.64
C ARG A 48 -4.43 0.18 -4.84
N VAL A 49 -3.88 -0.85 -5.47
CA VAL A 49 -2.44 -0.94 -5.80
C VAL A 49 -1.94 0.34 -6.49
N SER A 50 -2.69 0.90 -7.44
CA SER A 50 -2.30 2.13 -8.15
C SER A 50 -2.21 3.35 -7.22
N GLU A 51 -3.11 3.43 -6.24
CA GLU A 51 -3.19 4.50 -5.23
C GLU A 51 -2.03 4.34 -4.23
N VAL A 52 -1.77 3.12 -3.74
CA VAL A 52 -0.58 2.80 -2.92
C VAL A 52 0.72 3.20 -3.63
N CYS A 53 0.84 2.87 -4.92
CA CYS A 53 2.00 3.26 -5.72
C CYS A 53 2.11 4.77 -5.92
N ALA A 54 1.01 5.53 -5.84
CA ALA A 54 0.97 6.98 -6.02
C ALA A 54 1.16 7.78 -4.72
N LEU A 55 0.88 7.16 -3.57
CA LEU A 55 0.79 7.83 -2.28
C LEU A 55 2.06 8.64 -1.99
N MET A 56 1.89 9.90 -1.59
CA MET A 56 3.00 10.77 -1.17
C MET A 56 2.98 10.97 0.35
N PRO A 57 4.13 11.28 0.99
CA PRO A 57 4.16 11.57 2.43
C PRO A 57 3.19 12.68 2.86
N ARG A 58 3.02 13.70 2.03
CA ARG A 58 2.08 14.83 2.25
C ARG A 58 0.60 14.45 2.20
N ASP A 59 0.28 13.24 1.73
CA ASP A 59 -1.10 12.78 1.61
C ASP A 59 -1.56 12.05 2.89
N ILE A 60 -0.66 11.86 3.86
CA ILE A 60 -0.95 11.23 5.15
C ILE A 60 -1.07 12.33 6.19
N ASP A 61 -2.24 12.45 6.80
CA ASP A 61 -2.47 13.29 7.97
C ASP A 61 -2.36 12.42 9.22
N TRP A 62 -1.21 12.52 9.89
CA TRP A 62 -0.90 11.75 11.10
C TRP A 62 -1.73 12.16 12.31
N GLN A 63 -2.21 13.42 12.34
CA GLN A 63 -2.97 13.94 13.47
C GLN A 63 -4.45 13.60 13.33
N ALA A 64 -4.99 13.76 12.13
CA ALA A 64 -6.38 13.40 11.84
C ALA A 64 -6.58 11.89 11.62
N GLY A 65 -5.49 11.14 11.41
CA GLY A 65 -5.55 9.71 11.12
C GLY A 65 -6.19 9.41 9.77
N THR A 66 -5.86 10.21 8.75
CA THR A 66 -6.48 10.08 7.43
C THR A 66 -5.47 10.03 6.30
N ILE A 67 -5.87 9.43 5.17
CA ILE A 67 -5.11 9.46 3.92
C ILE A 67 -5.96 10.13 2.83
N ARG A 68 -5.36 11.12 2.17
CA ARG A 68 -5.92 11.72 0.97
C ARG A 68 -5.53 10.89 -0.26
N VAL A 69 -6.52 10.22 -0.83
CA VAL A 69 -6.33 9.44 -2.06
C VAL A 69 -6.62 10.33 -3.25
N ASN A 70 -5.55 10.72 -3.93
CA ASN A 70 -5.61 11.51 -5.14
C ASN A 70 -5.97 10.61 -6.35
N TRP A 71 -6.83 11.10 -7.24
CA TRP A 71 -7.11 10.50 -8.55
C TRP A 71 -7.82 9.13 -8.48
N GLY A 72 -8.86 9.05 -7.65
CA GLY A 72 -9.75 7.89 -7.59
C GLY A 72 -10.56 7.67 -8.88
N LYS A 73 -11.36 6.61 -8.93
CA LYS A 73 -12.25 6.31 -10.08
C LYS A 73 -13.16 7.53 -10.36
N GLY A 74 -13.10 8.08 -11.57
CA GLY A 74 -13.85 9.27 -11.96
C GLY A 74 -13.14 10.60 -11.69
N GLY A 75 -11.84 10.57 -11.35
CA GLY A 75 -11.03 11.78 -11.19
C GLY A 75 -11.32 12.57 -9.91
N ARG A 76 -12.02 11.98 -8.95
CA ARG A 76 -12.35 12.62 -7.67
C ARG A 76 -11.39 12.16 -6.58
N ASP A 77 -10.89 13.13 -5.84
CA ASP A 77 -10.11 12.89 -4.63
C ASP A 77 -11.06 12.48 -3.50
N ARG A 78 -10.55 11.66 -2.58
CA ARG A 78 -11.25 11.29 -1.35
C ARG A 78 -10.30 11.30 -0.17
N VAL A 79 -10.84 11.50 1.02
CA VAL A 79 -10.12 11.29 2.28
C VAL A 79 -10.66 9.99 2.88
N VAL A 80 -9.77 9.09 3.26
CA VAL A 80 -10.12 7.83 3.93
C VAL A 80 -9.58 7.84 5.36
N PRO A 81 -10.41 7.50 6.37
CA PRO A 81 -9.91 7.28 7.72
C PRO A 81 -9.05 6.01 7.76
N VAL A 82 -8.11 5.98 8.68
CA VAL A 82 -7.17 4.88 8.87
C VAL A 82 -7.17 4.50 10.34
N SER A 83 -7.17 3.19 10.64
CA SER A 83 -7.11 2.72 12.03
C SER A 83 -5.75 3.05 12.67
N ASP A 84 -5.74 3.21 13.99
CA ASP A 84 -4.51 3.46 14.77
C ASP A 84 -3.45 2.38 14.54
N GLU A 85 -3.87 1.12 14.41
CA GLU A 85 -2.98 -0.01 14.09
C GLU A 85 -2.30 0.19 12.72
N THR A 86 -3.07 0.57 11.71
CA THR A 86 -2.53 0.84 10.37
C THR A 86 -1.59 2.05 10.40
N LEU A 87 -1.96 3.12 11.12
CA LEU A 87 -1.12 4.30 11.31
C LEU A 87 0.20 3.96 11.99
N ALA A 88 0.20 3.10 13.01
CA ALA A 88 1.42 2.66 13.68
C ALA A 88 2.38 1.95 12.70
N HIS A 89 1.86 1.07 11.84
CA HIS A 89 2.68 0.43 10.81
C HIS A 89 3.22 1.43 9.76
N LEU A 90 2.43 2.44 9.41
CA LEU A 90 2.87 3.53 8.53
C LEU A 90 3.96 4.39 9.17
N GLN A 91 3.86 4.68 10.47
CA GLN A 91 4.87 5.42 11.22
C GLN A 91 6.20 4.66 11.31
N VAL A 92 6.14 3.34 11.57
CA VAL A 92 7.34 2.49 11.56
C VAL A 92 8.03 2.54 10.19
N TRP A 93 7.26 2.45 9.11
CA TRP A 93 7.83 2.59 7.76
C TRP A 93 8.36 4.01 7.49
N GLN A 94 7.68 5.05 7.94
CA GLN A 94 8.13 6.44 7.80
C GLN A 94 9.45 6.70 8.54
N ALA A 95 9.62 6.16 9.75
CA ALA A 95 10.90 6.22 10.46
C ALA A 95 12.01 5.55 9.65
N LYS A 96 11.74 4.36 9.09
CA LYS A 96 12.71 3.66 8.24
C LYS A 96 13.04 4.42 6.95
N ARG A 97 12.07 5.10 6.32
CA ARG A 97 12.31 5.99 5.18
C ARG A 97 13.32 7.10 5.52
N THR A 98 13.19 7.69 6.70
CA THR A 98 14.09 8.74 7.17
C THR A 98 15.51 8.20 7.33
N GLU A 99 15.68 7.02 7.94
CA GLU A 99 16.99 6.34 8.04
C GLU A 99 17.61 6.06 6.67
N LEU A 100 16.78 5.69 5.69
CA LEU A 100 17.19 5.45 4.30
C LEU A 100 17.42 6.74 3.50
N LYS A 101 17.32 7.91 4.12
CA LYS A 101 17.47 9.24 3.49
C LYS A 101 16.53 9.44 2.29
N MET A 102 15.33 8.87 2.35
CA MET A 102 14.31 9.05 1.32
C MET A 102 13.68 10.44 1.43
N SER A 103 13.60 11.16 0.30
CA SER A 103 13.07 12.52 0.25
C SER A 103 11.53 12.54 0.36
N GLY A 104 10.98 13.62 0.91
CA GLY A 104 9.54 13.90 0.89
C GLY A 104 8.96 14.08 -0.53
N ARG A 105 9.81 14.27 -1.55
CA ARG A 105 9.43 14.35 -2.97
C ARG A 105 9.28 12.98 -3.64
N GLN A 106 9.63 11.90 -2.94
CA GLN A 106 9.48 10.54 -3.45
C GLN A 106 8.17 9.92 -2.94
N PRO A 107 7.53 9.04 -3.73
CA PRO A 107 6.37 8.28 -3.28
C PRO A 107 6.63 7.62 -1.92
N PHE A 108 5.63 7.60 -1.05
CA PHE A 108 5.68 7.05 0.30
C PHE A 108 6.16 5.59 0.31
N PHE A 109 5.82 4.84 -0.73
CA PHE A 109 6.30 3.49 -0.96
C PHE A 109 7.31 3.37 -2.11
N GLY A 110 8.16 4.37 -2.30
CA GLY A 110 9.21 4.40 -3.32
C GLY A 110 10.23 3.26 -3.19
N GLY A 111 10.80 2.82 -4.31
CA GLY A 111 11.76 1.71 -4.41
C GLY A 111 13.03 1.92 -3.59
N ILE A 112 13.30 1.03 -2.63
CA ILE A 112 14.46 1.12 -1.73
C ILE A 112 15.78 1.06 -2.52
N ARG A 113 15.88 0.14 -3.49
CA ARG A 113 17.09 -0.05 -4.32
C ARG A 113 17.18 0.88 -5.54
N ASN A 114 16.08 1.56 -5.87
CA ASN A 114 15.97 2.37 -7.09
C ASN A 114 15.95 3.88 -6.78
N GLY A 115 16.60 4.29 -5.68
CA GLY A 115 16.67 5.70 -5.27
C GLY A 115 15.31 6.32 -5.01
N GLY A 116 14.36 5.56 -4.45
CA GLY A 116 13.02 6.05 -4.08
C GLY A 116 12.06 6.32 -5.24
N LYS A 117 12.37 5.89 -6.47
CA LYS A 117 11.46 5.98 -7.62
C LYS A 117 10.14 5.25 -7.35
N ARG A 118 9.08 5.64 -8.07
CA ARG A 118 7.75 5.06 -7.95
C ARG A 118 7.79 3.54 -8.13
N THR A 119 7.17 2.82 -7.19
CA THR A 119 7.02 1.37 -7.31
C THR A 119 5.97 1.06 -8.37
N SER A 120 6.26 0.11 -9.26
CA SER A 120 5.30 -0.32 -10.27
C SER A 120 4.20 -1.19 -9.64
N PRO A 121 2.96 -1.18 -10.16
CA PRO A 121 1.91 -2.08 -9.70
C PRO A 121 2.32 -3.57 -9.72
N ARG A 122 3.08 -3.99 -10.75
CA ARG A 122 3.59 -5.36 -10.85
C ARG A 122 4.55 -5.71 -9.70
N THR A 123 5.39 -4.75 -9.32
CA THR A 123 6.31 -4.93 -8.19
C THR A 123 5.54 -5.08 -6.87
N VAL A 124 4.46 -4.33 -6.68
CA VAL A 124 3.61 -4.49 -5.49
C VAL A 124 2.92 -5.85 -5.49
N GLN A 125 2.36 -6.27 -6.63
CA GLN A 125 1.73 -7.58 -6.77
C GLN A 125 2.70 -8.74 -6.53
N ALA A 126 3.95 -8.63 -6.99
CA ALA A 126 4.99 -9.64 -6.76
C ALA A 126 5.54 -9.64 -5.33
N MET A 127 5.30 -8.58 -4.55
CA MET A 127 5.70 -8.50 -3.16
C MET A 127 4.69 -9.16 -2.23
N MET A 128 3.41 -9.24 -2.61
CA MET A 128 2.31 -9.81 -1.82
C MET A 128 2.36 -11.32 -1.90
#